data_AF-A0A946XY23-F1
#
_entry.id   AF-A0A946XY23-F1
#
_cell.length_a   1.000
_cell.length_b   1.000
_cell.length_c   1.000
_cell.angle_alpha   90.00
_cell.angle_beta   90.00
_cell.angle_gamma   90.00
#
_symmetry.space_group_name_H-M   'P 1'
#
loop_
_entity.id
_entity.type
_entity.pdbx_description
1 polymer ?
#
loop_
_entity_poly.entity_id
_entity_poly.type
_entity_poly.pdbx_seq_one_letter_code
_entity_poly.pdbx_strand_id
1 'polypeptide(L)'
;EYIQSPMCFDCHQPHNVRAVASDDQLISRCTSCHEVSRLAHEQWLPNAKRHLTTVSCPVCHSSGAERVINLQMVEKADGSPVVTAMDEEAVQDVLAQIDPEGNGLDSFELWKLMRLANESEATENVILQGSMEVRDHVEAHRLAPRAEALRDCENCHVGDSVAFQNVTVSVNMSDGRRRSVSADQAVLSSAISFNSLGGFYAPGGTRIKIIDWLLLMAVVGGLAIPLGHITLGRYLRKNGLSKDAPEKQDGAQG
;
A
#
# COMPACT_ATOMS: atom_id res chain seq x y z
N GLU A 1 34.77 -2.38 -11.50
CA GLU A 1 35.47 -2.30 -10.21
C GLU A 1 35.20 -3.52 -9.36
N TYR A 2 36.22 -4.03 -8.67
CA TYR A 2 36.06 -5.03 -7.62
C TYR A 2 35.54 -4.32 -6.37
N ILE A 3 34.24 -4.40 -6.11
CA ILE A 3 33.69 -3.99 -4.82
C ILE A 3 34.13 -5.06 -3.82
N GLN A 4 34.95 -4.69 -2.83
CA GLN A 4 35.24 -5.60 -1.71
C GLN A 4 33.92 -6.05 -1.08
N SER A 5 33.85 -7.31 -0.64
CA SER A 5 32.67 -7.80 0.08
C SER A 5 32.38 -6.88 1.26
N PRO A 6 31.17 -6.30 1.34
CA PRO A 6 30.85 -5.36 2.41
C PRO A 6 30.87 -6.07 3.76
N MET A 7 31.31 -5.35 4.78
CA MET A 7 31.17 -5.73 6.18
C MET A 7 29.80 -5.29 6.70
N CYS A 8 29.36 -5.87 7.82
CA CYS A 8 28.05 -5.58 8.41
C CYS A 8 27.79 -4.08 8.60
N PHE A 9 28.85 -3.34 8.98
CA PHE A 9 28.76 -1.92 9.27
C PHE A 9 28.75 -1.00 8.04
N ASP A 10 29.01 -1.54 6.85
CA ASP A 10 28.94 -0.78 5.60
C ASP A 10 27.47 -0.50 5.23
N CYS A 11 26.55 -1.39 5.62
CA CYS A 11 25.10 -1.20 5.47
C CYS A 11 24.41 -0.70 6.76
N HIS A 12 24.83 -1.20 7.93
CA HIS A 12 24.24 -0.86 9.23
C HIS A 12 25.21 -0.12 10.14
N GLN A 13 25.03 1.20 10.32
CA GLN A 13 25.99 1.99 11.09
C GLN A 13 26.00 1.62 12.59
N PRO A 14 27.18 1.42 13.19
CA PRO A 14 27.32 1.28 14.63
C PRO A 14 26.77 2.52 15.34
N HIS A 15 26.15 2.33 16.51
CA HIS A 15 25.54 3.39 17.32
C HIS A 15 24.38 4.16 16.65
N ASN A 16 23.90 3.70 15.50
CA ASN A 16 22.72 4.21 14.81
C ASN A 16 21.94 3.06 14.15
N VAL A 17 21.80 1.94 14.90
CA VAL A 17 21.06 0.76 14.45
C VAL A 17 19.56 1.05 14.62
N ARG A 18 18.94 1.53 13.55
CA ARG A 18 17.49 1.66 13.47
C ARG A 18 16.93 0.40 12.83
N ALA A 19 15.78 -0.09 13.29
CA ALA A 19 15.00 -1.07 12.55
C ALA A 19 14.79 -0.49 11.15
N VAL A 20 15.35 -1.14 10.13
CA VAL A 20 15.32 -0.67 8.74
C VAL A 20 13.87 -0.64 8.28
N ALA A 21 13.20 0.49 8.44
CA ALA A 21 11.99 0.77 7.71
C ALA A 21 12.40 0.87 6.23
N SER A 22 11.56 0.36 5.34
CA SER A 22 11.72 0.56 3.91
C SER A 22 11.55 2.05 3.60
N ASP A 23 12.63 2.82 3.76
CA ASP A 23 12.68 4.27 3.57
C ASP A 23 13.82 4.67 2.62
N ASP A 24 13.94 5.97 2.34
CA ASP A 24 15.00 6.53 1.50
C ASP A 24 16.42 6.21 2.03
N GLN A 25 16.58 5.94 3.34
CA GLN A 25 17.87 5.58 3.92
C GLN A 25 18.31 4.20 3.44
N LEU A 26 17.41 3.21 3.35
CA LEU A 26 17.77 1.88 2.83
C LEU A 26 18.28 1.96 1.38
N ILE A 27 17.59 2.72 0.52
CA ILE A 27 18.00 2.94 -0.88
C ILE A 27 19.39 3.60 -0.92
N SER A 28 19.64 4.58 -0.05
CA SER A 28 20.92 5.28 0.01
C SER A 28 22.07 4.34 0.40
N ARG A 29 21.84 3.36 1.29
CA ARG A 29 22.86 2.38 1.69
C ARG A 29 23.28 1.47 0.54
N CYS A 30 22.35 1.06 -0.31
CA CYS A 30 22.68 0.25 -1.48
C CYS A 30 23.34 1.10 -2.57
N THR A 31 22.81 2.29 -2.83
CA THR A 31 23.27 3.16 -3.93
C THR A 31 24.56 3.92 -3.63
N SER A 32 25.05 3.93 -2.40
CA SER A 32 26.39 4.46 -2.07
C SER A 32 27.52 3.67 -2.74
N CYS A 33 27.34 2.35 -2.90
CA CYS A 33 28.27 1.48 -3.63
C CYS A 33 27.78 1.16 -5.04
N HIS A 34 26.45 1.15 -5.26
CA HIS A 34 25.83 0.86 -6.55
C HIS A 34 25.27 2.13 -7.20
N GLU A 35 26.07 3.18 -7.37
CA GLU A 35 25.61 4.49 -7.83
C GLU A 35 24.90 4.42 -9.20
N VAL A 36 25.45 3.63 -10.13
CA VAL A 36 24.91 3.45 -11.50
C VAL A 36 23.62 2.61 -11.51
N SER A 37 23.32 1.88 -10.43
CA SER A 37 22.12 1.04 -10.38
C SER A 37 20.84 1.87 -10.47
N ARG A 38 20.82 3.12 -9.98
CA ARG A 38 19.64 3.98 -10.04
C ARG A 38 19.19 4.21 -11.48
N LEU A 39 20.11 4.57 -12.36
CA LEU A 39 19.84 4.77 -13.79
C LEU A 39 19.37 3.47 -14.47
N ALA A 40 19.95 2.34 -14.11
CA ALA A 40 19.53 1.04 -14.65
C ALA A 40 18.10 0.67 -14.22
N HIS A 41 17.70 0.99 -12.99
CA HIS A 41 16.33 0.79 -12.52
C HIS A 41 15.35 1.77 -13.18
N GLU A 42 15.74 3.03 -13.38
CA GLU A 42 14.89 4.02 -14.08
C GLU A 42 14.61 3.64 -15.54
N GLN A 43 15.54 2.96 -16.20
CA GLN A 43 15.35 2.46 -17.56
C GLN A 43 14.41 1.24 -17.64
N TRP A 44 14.38 0.41 -16.60
CA TRP A 44 13.63 -0.85 -16.61
C TRP A 44 12.28 -0.74 -15.90
N LEU A 45 12.19 -0.06 -14.76
CA LEU A 45 10.99 0.05 -13.94
C LEU A 45 10.17 1.29 -14.30
N PRO A 46 8.89 1.12 -14.67
CA PRO A 46 7.94 2.23 -14.68
C PRO A 46 7.85 2.86 -13.29
N ASN A 47 8.02 4.18 -13.20
CA ASN A 47 8.02 4.91 -11.92
C ASN A 47 9.02 4.34 -10.88
N ALA A 48 10.24 4.01 -11.32
CA ALA A 48 11.29 3.39 -10.49
C ALA A 48 11.43 4.01 -9.09
N LYS A 49 11.39 5.34 -8.97
CA LYS A 49 11.44 6.04 -7.68
C LYS A 49 10.36 5.55 -6.72
N ARG A 50 9.10 5.47 -7.17
CA ARG A 50 7.99 5.02 -6.31
C ARG A 50 8.10 3.53 -5.97
N HIS A 51 8.55 2.72 -6.92
CA HIS A 51 8.76 1.30 -6.69
C HIS A 51 9.81 1.07 -5.59
N LEU A 52 10.95 1.74 -5.69
CA LEU A 52 12.07 1.57 -4.74
C LEU A 52 11.78 2.14 -3.35
N THR A 53 10.86 3.11 -3.21
CA THR A 53 10.42 3.62 -1.89
C THR A 53 9.47 2.68 -1.16
N THR A 54 8.98 1.64 -1.82
CA THR A 54 7.95 0.74 -1.27
C THR A 54 8.35 -0.72 -1.36
N VAL A 55 9.24 -1.08 -2.28
CA VAL A 55 9.76 -2.44 -2.48
C VAL A 55 11.25 -2.41 -2.15
N SER A 56 11.63 -3.10 -1.08
CA SER A 56 13.02 -3.18 -0.65
C SER A 56 13.87 -3.97 -1.66
N CYS A 57 15.16 -3.62 -1.74
CA CYS A 57 16.08 -4.23 -2.70
C CYS A 57 16.11 -5.78 -2.65
N PRO A 58 16.10 -6.43 -1.46
CA PRO A 58 16.12 -7.88 -1.36
C PRO A 58 14.89 -8.58 -1.96
N VAL A 59 13.75 -7.90 -2.12
CA VAL A 59 12.55 -8.52 -2.73
C VAL A 59 12.83 -9.05 -4.13
N CYS A 60 13.58 -8.27 -4.92
CA CYS A 60 13.97 -8.65 -6.28
C CYS A 60 15.32 -9.35 -6.31
N HIS A 61 16.23 -8.94 -5.43
CA HIS A 61 17.59 -9.46 -5.40
C HIS A 61 17.75 -10.75 -4.58
N SER A 62 16.76 -11.20 -3.83
CA SER A 62 16.76 -12.50 -3.16
C SER A 62 15.60 -13.33 -3.75
N SER A 63 15.79 -13.81 -4.98
CA SER A 63 14.69 -14.35 -5.80
C SER A 63 13.99 -15.55 -5.15
N GLY A 64 14.72 -16.39 -4.43
CA GLY A 64 14.19 -17.53 -3.68
C GLY A 64 13.59 -17.20 -2.31
N ALA A 65 13.71 -15.96 -1.82
CA ALA A 65 13.23 -15.58 -0.51
C ALA A 65 11.71 -15.45 -0.48
N GLU A 66 11.15 -15.73 0.70
CA GLU A 66 9.73 -15.49 0.96
C GLU A 66 9.48 -13.98 1.10
N ARG A 67 8.48 -13.47 0.37
CA ARG A 67 8.11 -12.05 0.39
C ARG A 67 7.01 -11.83 1.41
N VAL A 68 7.01 -10.65 2.02
CA VAL A 68 6.01 -10.21 2.98
C VAL A 68 5.66 -8.75 2.74
N ILE A 69 4.38 -8.42 2.86
CA ILE A 69 3.92 -7.04 2.97
C ILE A 69 3.96 -6.65 4.44
N ASN A 70 4.86 -5.75 4.78
CA ASN A 70 4.93 -5.17 6.11
C ASN A 70 4.08 -3.89 6.16
N LEU A 71 3.13 -3.84 7.08
CA LEU A 71 2.31 -2.70 7.42
C LEU A 71 2.87 -2.08 8.70
N GLN A 72 3.77 -1.12 8.55
CA GLN A 72 4.42 -0.46 9.67
C GLN A 72 3.56 0.70 10.18
N MET A 73 3.42 0.81 11.51
CA MET A 73 2.81 1.98 12.14
C MET A 73 3.75 3.19 12.05
N VAL A 74 3.25 4.28 11.47
CA VAL A 74 3.96 5.55 11.32
C VAL A 74 3.07 6.72 11.70
N GLU A 75 3.66 7.82 12.12
CA GLU A 75 2.94 9.07 12.33
C GLU A 75 2.51 9.66 10.98
N LYS A 76 1.26 10.12 10.88
CA LYS A 76 0.75 10.72 9.64
C LYS A 76 1.42 12.05 9.31
N ALA A 77 1.92 12.77 10.32
CA ALA A 77 2.48 14.11 10.17
C ALA A 77 3.74 14.12 9.29
N ASP A 78 4.68 13.20 9.56
CA ASP A 78 5.99 13.17 8.91
C ASP A 78 6.41 11.78 8.42
N GLY A 79 5.60 10.73 8.64
CA GLY A 79 5.94 9.35 8.28
C GLY A 79 7.00 8.72 9.19
N SER A 80 7.31 9.35 10.33
CA SER A 80 8.24 8.78 11.29
C SER A 80 7.67 7.50 11.90
N PRO A 81 8.50 6.47 12.14
CA PRO A 81 8.00 5.23 12.71
C PRO A 81 7.51 5.42 14.14
N VAL A 82 6.34 4.88 14.47
CA VAL A 82 5.83 4.86 15.84
C VAL A 82 6.69 3.91 16.67
N VAL A 83 7.24 4.42 17.76
CA VAL A 83 8.03 3.65 18.73
C VAL A 83 7.21 3.45 19.99
N THR A 84 6.89 2.20 20.32
CA THR A 84 6.19 1.87 21.55
C THR A 84 7.14 1.90 22.74
N ALA A 85 6.71 2.57 23.82
CA ALA A 85 7.37 2.52 25.12
C ALA A 85 7.01 1.26 25.93
N MET A 86 6.05 0.47 25.43
CA MET A 86 5.67 -0.80 26.05
C MET A 86 6.81 -1.81 25.95
N ASP A 87 6.93 -2.66 26.96
CA ASP A 87 7.80 -3.82 26.89
C ASP A 87 7.19 -4.93 26.03
N GLU A 88 7.98 -5.97 25.77
CA GLU A 88 7.61 -7.06 24.87
C GLU A 88 6.39 -7.85 25.36
N GLU A 89 6.28 -8.03 26.69
CA GLU A 89 5.17 -8.75 27.32
C GLU A 89 3.87 -7.96 27.19
N ALA A 90 3.89 -6.65 27.47
CA ALA A 90 2.73 -5.80 27.31
C ALA A 90 2.26 -5.69 25.85
N VAL A 91 3.19 -5.64 24.88
CA VAL A 91 2.83 -5.68 23.45
C VAL A 91 2.18 -7.02 23.11
N GLN A 92 2.73 -8.13 23.62
CA GLN A 92 2.15 -9.46 23.41
C GLN A 92 0.75 -9.59 24.01
N ASP A 93 0.52 -9.03 25.20
CA ASP A 93 -0.79 -9.03 25.86
C ASP A 93 -1.83 -8.22 25.09
N VAL A 94 -1.46 -7.07 24.53
CA VAL A 94 -2.35 -6.28 23.68
C VAL A 94 -2.68 -7.06 22.40
N LEU A 95 -1.69 -7.69 21.78
CA LEU A 95 -1.91 -8.50 20.57
C LEU A 95 -2.81 -9.70 20.86
N ALA A 96 -2.62 -10.41 21.99
CA ALA A 96 -3.45 -11.54 22.37
C ALA A 96 -4.90 -11.16 22.72
N GLN A 97 -5.13 -9.93 23.18
CA GLN A 97 -6.48 -9.40 23.39
C GLN A 97 -7.18 -9.04 22.07
N ILE A 98 -6.41 -8.63 21.06
CA ILE A 98 -6.92 -8.22 19.76
C ILE A 98 -7.16 -9.42 18.85
N ASP A 99 -6.21 -10.36 18.80
CA ASP A 99 -6.26 -11.64 18.07
C ASP A 99 -6.20 -12.80 19.09
N PRO A 100 -7.34 -13.13 19.74
CA PRO A 100 -7.40 -14.22 20.71
C PRO A 100 -7.31 -15.61 20.05
N GLU A 101 -7.58 -15.71 18.75
CA GLU A 101 -7.53 -16.98 18.01
C GLU A 101 -6.11 -17.33 17.55
N GLY A 102 -5.22 -16.34 17.47
CA GLY A 102 -3.84 -16.49 17.01
C GLY A 102 -3.75 -16.83 15.53
N ASN A 103 -4.76 -16.48 14.73
CA ASN A 103 -4.83 -16.78 13.31
C ASN A 103 -4.32 -15.62 12.43
N GLY A 104 -3.88 -14.53 13.04
CA GLY A 104 -3.42 -13.32 12.38
C GLY A 104 -4.56 -12.32 12.21
N LEU A 105 -4.21 -11.03 12.29
CA LEU A 105 -5.18 -9.94 12.31
C LEU A 105 -6.09 -9.92 11.08
N ASP A 106 -7.38 -10.07 11.31
CA ASP A 106 -8.38 -9.79 10.30
C ASP A 106 -8.61 -8.27 10.12
N SER A 107 -9.48 -7.89 9.18
CA SER A 107 -9.76 -6.47 8.90
C SER A 107 -10.37 -5.69 10.08
N PHE A 108 -11.13 -6.36 10.94
CA PHE A 108 -11.78 -5.76 12.10
C PHE A 108 -10.84 -5.69 13.30
N GLU A 109 -10.05 -6.72 13.54
CA GLU A 109 -9.00 -6.76 14.57
C GLU A 109 -7.91 -5.72 14.29
N LEU A 110 -7.48 -5.59 13.02
CA LEU A 110 -6.59 -4.51 12.61
C LEU A 110 -7.20 -3.13 12.87
N TRP A 111 -8.48 -2.95 12.59
CA TRP A 111 -9.16 -1.68 12.89
C TRP A 111 -9.20 -1.38 14.40
N LYS A 112 -9.44 -2.39 15.26
CA LYS A 112 -9.36 -2.21 16.73
C LYS A 112 -7.95 -1.81 17.16
N LEU A 113 -6.92 -2.48 16.64
CA LEU A 113 -5.52 -2.16 16.91
C LEU A 113 -5.20 -0.72 16.53
N MET A 114 -5.61 -0.29 15.34
CA MET A 114 -5.40 1.08 14.88
C MET A 114 -6.15 2.11 15.71
N ARG A 115 -7.33 1.76 16.22
CA ARG A 115 -8.08 2.64 17.12
C ARG A 115 -7.37 2.80 18.46
N LEU A 116 -6.88 1.70 19.05
CA LEU A 116 -6.11 1.74 20.31
C LEU A 116 -4.84 2.57 20.16
N ALA A 117 -4.11 2.43 19.04
CA ALA A 117 -2.94 3.24 18.76
C ALA A 117 -3.26 4.73 18.69
N ASN A 118 -4.38 5.10 18.07
CA ASN A 118 -4.83 6.49 17.91
C ASN A 118 -5.49 7.09 19.16
N GLU A 119 -5.93 6.28 20.12
CA GLU A 119 -6.47 6.74 21.40
C GLU A 119 -5.36 7.11 22.40
N SER A 120 -4.10 6.74 22.13
CA SER A 120 -2.97 7.10 22.98
C SER A 120 -2.57 8.58 22.79
N GLU A 121 -2.44 9.34 23.89
CA GLU A 121 -2.07 10.77 23.87
C GLU A 121 -0.65 11.03 23.29
N ALA A 122 0.14 9.98 23.05
CA ALA A 122 1.53 10.07 22.63
C ALA A 122 1.72 10.28 21.12
N THR A 123 0.71 9.99 20.28
CA THR A 123 0.84 10.06 18.82
C THR A 123 -0.42 10.62 18.18
N GLU A 124 -0.35 11.81 17.57
CA GLU A 124 -1.46 12.34 16.79
C GLU A 124 -1.53 11.64 15.42
N ASN A 125 -2.63 10.93 15.16
CA ASN A 125 -2.96 10.31 13.87
C ASN A 125 -1.91 9.29 13.36
N VAL A 126 -1.93 8.07 13.88
CA VAL A 126 -1.16 6.92 13.40
C VAL A 126 -1.81 6.33 12.14
N ILE A 127 -0.97 6.05 11.14
CA ILE A 127 -1.33 5.33 9.91
C ILE A 127 -0.42 4.10 9.71
N LEU A 128 -0.82 3.21 8.83
CA LEU A 128 -0.05 2.06 8.36
C LEU A 128 0.61 2.42 7.02
N GLN A 129 1.94 2.38 6.99
CA GLN A 129 2.70 2.46 5.76
C GLN A 129 3.04 1.05 5.29
N GLY A 130 2.61 0.71 4.08
CA GLY A 130 2.92 -0.59 3.47
C GLY A 130 4.27 -0.58 2.74
N SER A 131 5.07 -1.61 2.98
CA SER A 131 6.29 -1.93 2.22
C SER A 131 6.36 -3.42 1.90
N MET A 132 7.01 -3.78 0.79
CA MET A 132 7.35 -5.16 0.47
C MET A 132 8.78 -5.45 0.90
N GLU A 133 8.92 -6.47 1.73
CA GLU A 133 10.17 -6.92 2.35
C GLU A 133 10.34 -8.43 2.13
N VAL A 134 11.50 -8.96 2.47
CA VAL A 134 11.69 -10.40 2.59
C VAL A 134 11.43 -10.80 4.04
N ARG A 135 10.77 -11.94 4.25
CA ARG A 135 10.37 -12.40 5.59
C ARG A 135 11.57 -12.69 6.47
N ASP A 136 12.59 -13.35 5.91
CA ASP A 136 13.77 -13.78 6.65
C ASP A 136 14.94 -12.80 6.50
N HIS A 137 15.54 -12.47 7.65
CA HIS A 137 16.64 -11.51 7.72
C HIS A 137 17.94 -12.05 7.10
N VAL A 138 18.19 -13.36 7.16
CA VAL A 138 19.37 -13.97 6.54
C VAL A 138 19.21 -13.94 5.02
N GLU A 139 18.02 -14.24 4.52
CA GLU A 139 17.69 -14.14 3.09
C GLU A 139 17.77 -12.72 2.56
N ALA A 140 17.51 -11.70 3.40
CA ALA A 140 17.70 -10.29 3.04
C ALA A 140 19.16 -9.94 2.67
N HIS A 141 20.13 -10.68 3.23
CA HIS A 141 21.55 -10.50 2.95
C HIS A 141 22.04 -11.35 1.77
N ARG A 142 21.25 -12.34 1.31
CA ARG A 142 21.61 -13.24 0.20
C ARG A 142 21.24 -12.63 -1.14
N LEU A 143 21.85 -11.49 -1.45
CA LEU A 143 21.59 -10.75 -2.67
C LEU A 143 22.27 -11.42 -3.88
N ALA A 144 21.43 -11.89 -4.79
CA ALA A 144 21.78 -12.43 -6.08
C ALA A 144 22.28 -11.32 -7.04
N PRO A 145 23.20 -11.66 -7.95
CA PRO A 145 23.65 -10.73 -8.98
C PRO A 145 22.50 -10.34 -9.90
N ARG A 146 22.67 -9.22 -10.62
CA ARG A 146 21.67 -8.65 -11.55
C ARG A 146 21.06 -9.70 -12.50
N ALA A 147 21.81 -10.71 -12.94
CA ALA A 147 21.35 -11.74 -13.86
C ALA A 147 20.31 -12.71 -13.26
N GLU A 148 20.29 -12.84 -11.94
CA GLU A 148 19.43 -13.76 -11.18
C GLU A 148 18.33 -13.04 -10.40
N ALA A 149 18.35 -11.70 -10.41
CA ALA A 149 17.31 -10.88 -9.81
C ALA A 149 15.97 -11.05 -10.56
N LEU A 150 14.85 -10.99 -9.83
CA LEU A 150 13.52 -10.99 -10.43
C LEU A 150 13.32 -9.75 -11.29
N ARG A 151 13.00 -9.97 -12.57
CA ARG A 151 12.73 -8.89 -13.54
C ARG A 151 11.41 -8.99 -14.27
N ASP A 152 10.73 -10.12 -14.13
CA ASP A 152 9.41 -10.29 -14.71
C ASP A 152 8.38 -9.63 -13.79
N CYS A 153 7.68 -8.63 -14.32
CA CYS A 153 6.65 -7.89 -13.61
C CYS A 153 5.48 -8.80 -13.19
N GLU A 154 5.22 -9.88 -13.94
CA GLU A 154 4.12 -10.81 -13.67
C GLU A 154 4.33 -11.58 -12.36
N ASN A 155 5.56 -11.74 -11.89
CA ASN A 155 5.83 -12.38 -10.60
C ASN A 155 5.15 -11.65 -9.43
N CYS A 156 4.91 -10.35 -9.55
CA CYS A 156 4.25 -9.54 -8.54
C CYS A 156 2.89 -9.02 -9.00
N HIS A 157 2.72 -8.61 -10.25
CA HIS A 157 1.51 -7.89 -10.70
C HIS A 157 0.35 -8.77 -11.20
N VAL A 158 0.43 -10.10 -11.07
CA VAL A 158 -0.73 -10.98 -11.28
C VAL A 158 -1.67 -10.95 -10.06
N GLY A 159 -2.98 -11.06 -10.30
CA GLY A 159 -4.00 -10.82 -9.28
C GLY A 159 -3.88 -11.66 -8.01
N ASP A 160 -3.40 -12.90 -8.14
CA ASP A 160 -3.21 -13.84 -7.03
C ASP A 160 -1.71 -14.11 -6.73
N SER A 161 -0.85 -13.11 -7.00
CA SER A 161 0.59 -13.27 -6.78
C SER A 161 0.91 -13.68 -5.35
N VAL A 162 1.78 -14.68 -5.22
CA VAL A 162 2.38 -15.10 -3.94
C VAL A 162 3.09 -13.96 -3.21
N ALA A 163 3.48 -12.89 -3.92
CA ALA A 163 4.15 -11.73 -3.35
C ALA A 163 3.26 -10.95 -2.36
N PHE A 164 1.93 -11.09 -2.43
CA PHE A 164 0.98 -10.39 -1.56
C PHE A 164 0.26 -11.28 -0.54
N GLN A 165 0.54 -12.59 -0.52
CA GLN A 165 -0.18 -13.53 0.35
C GLN A 165 0.21 -13.40 1.82
N ASN A 166 1.46 -13.05 2.09
CA ASN A 166 1.96 -12.86 3.44
C ASN A 166 1.88 -11.39 3.83
N VAL A 167 1.10 -11.08 4.87
CA VAL A 167 0.99 -9.73 5.41
C VAL A 167 1.35 -9.76 6.89
N THR A 168 2.07 -8.74 7.33
CA THR A 168 2.38 -8.54 8.74
C THR A 168 2.14 -7.09 9.12
N VAL A 169 1.66 -6.85 10.33
CA VAL A 169 1.60 -5.52 10.94
C VAL A 169 2.74 -5.40 11.94
N SER A 170 3.46 -4.27 11.93
CA SER A 170 4.60 -4.09 12.81
C SER A 170 4.64 -2.76 13.54
N VAL A 171 5.21 -2.83 14.74
CA VAL A 171 5.53 -1.70 15.61
C VAL A 171 7.01 -1.77 15.99
N ASN A 172 7.66 -0.61 16.11
CA ASN A 172 9.03 -0.56 16.59
C ASN A 172 9.06 -0.46 18.11
N MET A 173 9.92 -1.25 18.74
CA MET A 173 10.17 -1.23 20.17
C MET A 173 11.16 -0.11 20.52
N SER A 174 11.13 0.35 21.77
CA SER A 174 12.09 1.33 22.29
C SER A 174 13.56 0.85 22.27
N ASP A 175 13.78 -0.47 22.28
CA ASP A 175 15.11 -1.09 22.14
C ASP A 175 15.61 -1.19 20.68
N GLY A 176 14.82 -0.72 19.73
CA GLY A 176 15.13 -0.75 18.30
C GLY A 176 14.77 -2.05 17.59
N ARG A 177 14.27 -3.08 18.28
CA ARG A 177 13.70 -4.27 17.64
C ARG A 177 12.36 -3.94 17.01
N ARG A 178 11.98 -4.66 15.96
CA ARG A 178 10.64 -4.61 15.38
C ARG A 178 9.84 -5.80 15.89
N ARG A 179 8.63 -5.55 16.40
CA ARG A 179 7.66 -6.61 16.68
C ARG A 179 6.65 -6.66 15.54
N SER A 180 6.47 -7.82 14.94
CA SER A 180 5.49 -8.06 13.90
C SER A 180 4.50 -9.14 14.29
N VAL A 181 3.28 -9.01 13.79
CA VAL A 181 2.19 -9.99 13.89
C VAL A 181 1.65 -10.26 12.49
N SER A 182 1.24 -11.48 12.20
CA SER A 182 0.60 -11.83 10.92
C SER A 182 -0.73 -11.10 10.77
N ALA A 183 -1.13 -10.84 9.53
CA ALA A 183 -2.43 -10.32 9.18
C ALA A 183 -2.97 -11.05 7.93
N ASP A 184 -4.29 -11.12 7.81
CA ASP A 184 -4.94 -11.67 6.62
C ASP A 184 -4.65 -10.78 5.39
N GLN A 185 -4.36 -11.37 4.23
CA GLN A 185 -4.22 -10.63 2.97
C GLN A 185 -5.42 -9.72 2.67
N ALA A 186 -6.63 -10.09 3.12
CA ALA A 186 -7.85 -9.31 2.97
C ALA A 186 -7.71 -7.88 3.52
N VAL A 187 -6.85 -7.65 4.53
CA VAL A 187 -6.62 -6.31 5.11
C VAL A 187 -6.09 -5.30 4.10
N LEU A 188 -5.38 -5.75 3.06
CA LEU A 188 -4.81 -4.89 2.01
C LEU A 188 -5.89 -4.31 1.06
N SER A 189 -7.07 -4.93 1.01
CA SER A 189 -8.16 -4.55 0.10
C SER A 189 -9.42 -4.07 0.84
N SER A 190 -9.35 -4.04 2.18
CA SER A 190 -10.48 -3.69 3.03
C SER A 190 -10.78 -2.19 3.00
N ALA A 191 -12.06 -1.86 2.78
CA ALA A 191 -12.56 -0.49 2.86
C ALA A 191 -12.42 0.12 4.26
N ILE A 192 -12.35 -0.71 5.30
CA ILE A 192 -12.21 -0.29 6.70
C ILE A 192 -10.75 0.17 6.96
N SER A 193 -9.78 -0.45 6.28
CA SER A 193 -8.36 -0.13 6.38
C SER A 193 -7.93 0.99 5.43
N PHE A 194 -8.80 1.44 4.51
CA PHE A 194 -8.45 2.43 3.47
C PHE A 194 -7.99 3.78 4.03
N ASN A 195 -8.61 4.27 5.10
CA ASN A 195 -8.21 5.53 5.74
C ASN A 195 -6.92 5.38 6.58
N SER A 196 -6.55 4.14 6.92
CA SER A 196 -5.39 3.82 7.74
C SER A 196 -4.18 3.43 6.90
N LEU A 197 -4.35 2.91 5.68
CA LEU A 197 -3.26 2.53 4.78
C LEU A 197 -2.77 3.74 3.97
N GLY A 198 -1.65 4.33 4.40
CA GLY A 198 -0.98 5.40 3.68
C GLY A 198 -0.02 4.87 2.61
N GLY A 199 -0.13 5.37 1.39
CA GLY A 199 0.92 5.22 0.37
C GLY A 199 1.08 3.85 -0.28
N PHE A 200 0.35 2.81 0.12
CA PHE A 200 0.42 1.50 -0.52
C PHE A 200 -0.79 1.25 -1.42
N TYR A 201 -0.67 1.62 -2.70
CA TYR A 201 -1.59 1.16 -3.74
C TYR A 201 -0.77 0.42 -4.78
N ALA A 202 -0.89 -0.91 -4.81
CA ALA A 202 -0.23 -1.76 -5.79
C ALA A 202 -1.27 -2.20 -6.84
N PRO A 203 -1.20 -1.68 -8.08
CA PRO A 203 -2.07 -2.13 -9.16
C PRO A 203 -1.92 -3.65 -9.35
N GLY A 204 -3.02 -4.39 -9.23
CA GLY A 204 -3.07 -5.85 -9.35
C GLY A 204 -3.28 -6.58 -8.02
N GLY A 205 -2.61 -6.17 -6.94
CA GLY A 205 -2.66 -6.87 -5.63
C GLY A 205 -3.61 -6.28 -4.59
N THR A 206 -3.88 -4.96 -4.65
CA THR A 206 -4.74 -4.26 -3.67
C THR A 206 -6.02 -3.70 -4.30
N ARG A 207 -6.54 -4.37 -5.34
CA ARG A 207 -7.70 -3.88 -6.10
C ARG A 207 -8.97 -3.92 -5.24
N ILE A 208 -9.55 -2.75 -4.96
CA ILE A 208 -10.78 -2.63 -4.18
C ILE A 208 -11.99 -2.82 -5.11
N LYS A 209 -12.58 -4.02 -5.09
CA LYS A 209 -13.75 -4.37 -5.93
C LYS A 209 -14.96 -3.45 -5.74
N ILE A 210 -15.09 -2.80 -4.57
CA ILE A 210 -16.16 -1.82 -4.30
C ILE A 210 -16.01 -0.58 -5.20
N ILE A 211 -14.79 -0.09 -5.43
CA ILE A 211 -14.57 1.08 -6.29
C ILE A 211 -14.91 0.73 -7.73
N ASP A 212 -14.59 -0.47 -8.20
CA ASP A 212 -15.01 -0.95 -9.53
C ASP A 212 -16.53 -0.96 -9.68
N TRP A 213 -17.24 -1.47 -8.67
CA TRP A 213 -18.71 -1.48 -8.66
C TRP A 213 -19.30 -0.07 -8.59
N LEU A 214 -18.73 0.83 -7.78
CA LEU A 214 -19.16 2.22 -7.72
C LEU A 214 -18.94 2.95 -9.05
N LEU A 215 -17.79 2.74 -9.70
CA LEU A 215 -17.50 3.28 -11.03
C LEU A 215 -18.52 2.75 -12.05
N LEU A 216 -18.79 1.45 -12.05
CA LEU A 216 -19.80 0.85 -12.92
C LEU A 216 -21.18 1.48 -12.69
N MET A 217 -21.60 1.62 -11.44
CA MET A 217 -22.87 2.24 -11.08
C MET A 217 -22.93 3.72 -11.49
N ALA A 218 -21.81 4.46 -11.37
CA ALA A 218 -21.73 5.84 -11.82
C ALA A 218 -21.85 5.95 -13.35
N VAL A 219 -21.21 5.07 -14.12
CA VAL A 219 -21.32 5.03 -15.58
C VAL A 219 -22.74 4.66 -16.01
N VAL A 220 -23.32 3.61 -15.41
CA VAL A 220 -24.69 3.18 -15.71
C VAL A 220 -25.70 4.26 -15.35
N GLY A 221 -25.56 4.87 -14.17
CA GLY A 221 -26.42 5.98 -13.73
C GLY A 221 -26.29 7.21 -14.65
N GLY A 222 -25.06 7.56 -15.04
CA GLY A 222 -24.79 8.65 -15.97
C GLY A 222 -25.39 8.43 -17.36
N LEU A 223 -25.44 7.19 -17.84
CA LEU A 223 -26.09 6.82 -19.11
C LEU A 223 -27.62 6.70 -19.01
N ALA A 224 -28.14 6.32 -17.83
CA ALA A 224 -29.58 6.15 -17.62
C ALA A 224 -30.34 7.48 -17.69
N ILE A 225 -29.75 8.59 -17.23
CA ILE A 225 -30.37 9.92 -17.24
C ILE A 225 -30.69 10.42 -18.66
N PRO A 226 -29.74 10.50 -19.62
CA PRO A 226 -30.03 10.94 -20.98
C PRO A 226 -30.97 9.98 -21.71
N LEU A 227 -30.80 8.66 -21.53
CA LEU A 227 -31.72 7.66 -22.12
C LEU A 227 -33.14 7.82 -21.57
N GLY A 228 -33.29 8.05 -20.26
CA GLY A 228 -34.55 8.35 -19.60
C GLY A 228 -35.21 9.61 -20.15
N HIS A 229 -34.45 10.71 -20.27
CA HIS A 229 -34.97 11.96 -20.85
C HIS A 229 -35.44 11.79 -22.30
N ILE A 230 -34.68 11.08 -23.14
CA ILE A 230 -35.02 10.86 -24.55
C ILE A 230 -36.25 9.96 -24.68
N THR A 231 -36.34 8.89 -23.89
CA THR A 231 -37.47 7.95 -23.93
C THR A 231 -38.75 8.59 -23.38
N LEU A 232 -38.67 9.32 -22.27
CA LEU A 232 -39.79 10.08 -21.71
C LEU A 232 -40.26 11.19 -22.65
N GLY A 233 -39.32 11.94 -23.26
CA GLY A 233 -39.65 12.95 -24.27
C GLY A 233 -40.37 12.35 -25.48
N ARG A 234 -39.91 11.19 -25.98
CA ARG A 234 -40.60 10.45 -27.06
C ARG A 234 -41.99 9.97 -26.65
N TYR A 235 -42.17 9.52 -25.41
CA TYR A 235 -43.45 9.07 -24.89
C TYR A 235 -44.45 10.23 -24.74
N LEU A 236 -44.02 11.34 -24.13
CA LEU A 236 -44.86 12.54 -23.96
C LEU A 236 -45.26 13.16 -25.31
N ARG A 237 -44.38 13.12 -26.31
CA ARG A 237 -44.68 13.60 -27.67
C ARG A 237 -45.64 12.68 -28.42
N LYS A 238 -45.58 11.36 -28.19
CA LYS A 238 -46.55 10.39 -28.75
C LYS A 238 -47.94 10.52 -28.12
N ASN A 239 -48.02 10.91 -26.84
CA ASN A 239 -49.27 11.00 -26.09
C ASN A 239 -49.85 12.42 -26.00
N GLY A 240 -49.32 13.39 -26.76
CA GLY A 240 -49.87 14.74 -26.89
C GLY A 240 -49.77 15.63 -25.64
N LEU A 241 -48.84 15.35 -24.72
CA LEU A 241 -48.70 16.05 -23.43
C LEU A 241 -47.59 17.12 -23.41
N SER A 242 -46.94 17.38 -24.55
CA SER A 242 -45.94 18.44 -24.68
C SER A 242 -46.65 19.79 -24.84
N LYS A 243 -46.46 20.72 -23.89
CA LYS A 243 -46.87 22.12 -24.09
C LYS A 243 -45.91 22.77 -25.09
N ASP A 244 -46.37 22.96 -26.31
CA ASP A 244 -45.66 23.79 -27.29
C ASP A 244 -45.57 25.22 -26.75
N ALA A 245 -44.35 25.74 -26.61
CA ALA A 245 -44.10 27.13 -26.26
C ALA A 245 -44.50 28.03 -27.46
N PRO A 246 -45.12 29.21 -27.23
CA PRO A 246 -45.62 30.02 -28.33
C PRO A 246 -44.49 30.58 -29.19
N GLU A 247 -44.68 30.40 -30.50
CA GLU A 247 -43.92 30.97 -31.60
C GLU A 247 -43.88 32.50 -31.49
N LYS A 248 -42.67 33.08 -31.36
CA LYS A 248 -42.49 34.52 -31.53
C LYS A 248 -42.71 34.86 -33.00
N GLN A 249 -43.83 35.51 -33.28
CA GLN A 249 -44.06 36.21 -34.54
C GLN A 249 -43.22 37.49 -34.55
N ASP A 250 -42.08 37.45 -35.23
CA ASP A 250 -41.47 38.64 -35.82
C ASP A 250 -42.14 38.87 -37.18
N GLY A 251 -42.73 40.06 -37.39
CA GLY A 251 -43.11 40.47 -38.75
C GLY A 251 -44.27 41.46 -38.90
N ALA A 252 -43.91 42.75 -38.85
CA ALA A 252 -44.35 43.82 -39.75
C ALA A 252 -45.78 44.43 -39.63
N GLN A 253 -45.84 45.76 -39.45
CA GLN A 253 -46.23 46.75 -40.48
C GLN A 253 -46.65 48.08 -39.83
N GLY A 254 -46.18 49.22 -40.39
CA GLY A 254 -46.69 50.57 -40.11
C GLY A 254 -45.60 51.63 -40.05
#